data_AF-A0AAJ0ADX6-F1
#
_entry.id   AF-A0AAJ0ADX6-F1
#
_cell.length_a   1.000
_cell.length_b   1.000
_cell.length_c   1.000
_cell.angle_alpha   90.00
_cell.angle_beta   90.00
_cell.angle_gamma   90.00
#
_symmetry.space_group_name_H-M   'P 1'
#
loop_
_entity.id
_entity.type
_entity.pdbx_description
1 polymer ?
#
loop_
_entity_poly.entity_id
_entity_poly.type
_entity_poly.pdbx_seq_one_letter_code
_entity_poly.pdbx_strand_id
1 'polypeptide(L)'
;MVDLPYALDAETPLKASELQVLRAQYEKEGDMVGVQTKFNYAWGLVKSDSRNDQQLGVRLLSEIFRVSPERRRECLFYLALGNFKLGNYGEARRYNDLLLEKEPANLQASNLRQLVDDKVAKEGLMGVAIISGVAVAAGVVGAFLVRNVKRR
;
A
#
# COMPACT_ATOMS: atom_id res chain seq x y z
N MET A 1 12.93 7.00 18.98
CA MET A 1 11.89 6.27 18.24
C MET A 1 11.81 6.95 16.89
N VAL A 2 12.21 6.29 15.79
CA VAL A 2 12.10 6.87 14.44
C VAL A 2 10.62 6.90 14.09
N ASP A 3 10.10 8.08 13.77
CA ASP A 3 8.69 8.24 13.43
C ASP A 3 8.43 7.67 12.03
N LEU A 4 7.46 6.77 11.92
CA LEU A 4 7.08 6.17 10.64
C LEU A 4 6.16 7.14 9.91
N PRO A 5 6.30 7.28 8.58
CA PRO A 5 5.39 8.13 7.81
C PRO A 5 3.94 7.62 7.90
N TYR A 6 2.98 8.48 7.60
CA TYR A 6 1.62 8.06 7.37
C TYR A 6 1.44 7.61 5.93
N ALA A 7 0.39 6.83 5.65
CA ALA A 7 0.07 6.45 4.27
C ALA A 7 -0.15 7.66 3.35
N LEU A 8 -0.68 8.76 3.90
CA LEU A 8 -0.83 10.05 3.21
C LEU A 8 0.50 10.65 2.72
N ASP A 9 1.61 10.36 3.40
CA ASP A 9 2.92 10.88 3.01
C ASP A 9 3.44 10.19 1.74
N ALA A 10 3.01 8.96 1.47
CA ALA A 10 3.31 8.26 0.21
C ALA A 10 2.56 8.87 -0.99
N GLU A 11 1.38 9.43 -0.73
CA GLU A 11 0.48 10.04 -1.72
C GLU A 11 0.79 11.52 -1.96
N THR A 12 1.71 12.12 -1.21
CA THR A 12 2.12 13.52 -1.36
C THR A 12 3.47 13.60 -2.06
N PRO A 13 3.54 13.86 -3.38
CA PRO A 13 4.80 13.82 -4.11
C PRO A 13 5.81 14.86 -3.61
N LEU A 14 7.10 14.53 -3.73
CA LEU A 14 8.16 15.52 -3.55
C LEU A 14 8.16 16.49 -4.74
N LYS A 15 8.67 17.71 -4.53
CA LYS A 15 8.95 18.60 -5.66
C LYS A 15 10.00 17.94 -6.55
N ALA A 16 9.91 18.13 -7.87
CA ALA A 16 10.86 17.56 -8.82
C ALA A 16 12.32 17.92 -8.48
N SER A 17 12.56 19.13 -7.96
CA SER A 17 13.88 19.57 -7.50
C SER A 17 14.40 18.77 -6.30
N GLU A 18 13.54 18.38 -5.37
CA GLU A 18 13.92 17.60 -4.18
C GLU A 18 14.30 16.18 -4.58
N LEU A 19 13.54 15.55 -5.49
CA LEU A 19 13.89 14.23 -6.03
C LEU A 19 15.22 14.27 -6.80
N GLN A 20 15.50 15.36 -7.53
CA GLN A 20 16.77 15.54 -8.23
C GLN A 20 17.96 15.65 -7.27
N VAL A 21 17.81 16.33 -6.13
CA VAL A 21 18.86 16.38 -5.10
C VAL A 21 19.18 14.99 -4.56
N LEU A 22 18.15 14.20 -4.26
CA LEU A 22 18.32 12.82 -3.79
C LEU A 22 19.01 11.94 -4.84
N ARG A 23 18.60 12.09 -6.10
CA ARG A 23 19.20 11.37 -7.23
C ARG A 23 20.68 11.73 -7.40
N ALA A 24 21.01 13.02 -7.41
CA ALA A 24 22.38 13.48 -7.56
C ALA A 24 23.29 12.96 -6.44
N GLN A 25 22.79 12.91 -5.19
CA GLN A 25 23.54 12.34 -4.08
C GLN A 25 23.74 10.82 -4.25
N TYR A 26 22.70 10.10 -4.66
CA TYR A 26 22.78 8.66 -4.94
C TYR A 26 23.80 8.33 -6.03
N GLU A 27 23.75 9.06 -7.16
CA GLU A 27 24.67 8.88 -8.29
C GLU A 27 26.11 9.27 -7.94
N LYS A 28 26.30 10.32 -7.12
CA LYS A 28 27.63 10.76 -6.66
C LYS A 28 28.35 9.72 -5.81
N GLU A 29 27.63 8.96 -4.98
CA GLU A 29 28.23 7.91 -4.14
C GLU A 29 28.56 6.62 -4.91
N GLY A 30 27.93 6.41 -6.06
CA GLY A 30 28.24 5.31 -6.97
C GLY A 30 28.06 3.91 -6.36
N ASP A 31 28.98 3.00 -6.66
CA ASP A 31 28.88 1.58 -6.27
C ASP A 31 28.89 1.35 -4.75
N MET A 32 29.46 2.28 -3.98
CA MET A 32 29.58 2.21 -2.52
C MET A 32 28.57 3.12 -1.82
N VAL A 33 27.39 3.32 -2.44
CA VAL A 33 26.31 4.15 -1.88
C VAL A 33 25.91 3.69 -0.48
N GLY A 34 25.87 4.66 0.43
CA GLY A 34 25.47 4.44 1.81
C GLY A 34 24.00 4.02 1.90
N VAL A 35 23.69 3.16 2.87
CA VAL A 35 22.34 2.62 3.09
C VAL A 35 21.32 3.74 3.27
N GLN A 36 21.66 4.79 4.03
CA GLN A 36 20.76 5.92 4.25
C GLN A 36 20.50 6.73 2.96
N THR A 37 21.53 6.97 2.15
CA THR A 37 21.40 7.68 0.87
C THR A 37 20.50 6.89 -0.07
N LYS A 38 20.75 5.59 -0.20
CA LYS A 38 19.90 4.67 -0.98
C LYS A 38 18.46 4.66 -0.49
N PHE A 39 18.26 4.64 0.84
CA PHE A 39 16.92 4.65 1.44
C PHE A 39 16.17 5.95 1.15
N ASN A 40 16.81 7.11 1.34
CA ASN A 40 16.21 8.41 1.07
C ASN A 40 15.80 8.56 -0.39
N TYR A 41 16.69 8.15 -1.31
CA TYR A 41 16.38 8.17 -2.73
C TYR A 41 15.24 7.22 -3.09
N ALA A 42 15.28 5.98 -2.57
CA ALA A 42 14.21 5.00 -2.79
C ALA A 42 12.85 5.49 -2.30
N TRP A 43 12.81 6.15 -1.14
CA TRP A 43 11.57 6.75 -0.63
C TRP A 43 11.08 7.91 -1.50
N GLY A 44 11.98 8.80 -1.94
CA GLY A 44 11.63 9.86 -2.89
C GLY A 44 11.04 9.33 -4.19
N LEU A 45 11.59 8.22 -4.70
CA LEU A 45 11.06 7.52 -5.87
C LEU A 45 9.67 6.92 -5.64
N VAL A 46 9.42 6.31 -4.48
CA VAL A 46 8.06 5.82 -4.12
C VAL A 46 7.05 6.97 -4.08
N LYS A 47 7.46 8.14 -3.61
CA LYS A 47 6.60 9.33 -3.57
C LYS A 47 6.33 9.94 -4.96
N SER A 48 7.13 9.63 -5.98
CA SER A 48 6.92 10.08 -7.36
C SER A 48 5.56 9.62 -7.92
N ASP A 49 5.04 10.35 -8.91
CA ASP A 49 3.85 9.97 -9.69
C ASP A 49 4.20 9.01 -10.85
N SER A 50 5.49 8.89 -11.18
CA SER A 50 5.98 7.95 -12.19
C SER A 50 5.93 6.51 -11.64
N ARG A 51 5.15 5.65 -12.29
CA ARG A 51 5.11 4.22 -11.95
C ARG A 51 6.48 3.55 -12.06
N ASN A 52 7.31 3.97 -13.01
CA ASN A 52 8.67 3.46 -13.17
C ASN A 52 9.55 3.84 -11.98
N ASP A 53 9.42 5.07 -11.48
CA ASP A 53 10.14 5.53 -10.28
C ASP A 53 9.69 4.72 -9.07
N GLN A 54 8.38 4.55 -8.88
CA GLN A 54 7.83 3.76 -7.77
C GLN A 54 8.36 2.32 -7.78
N GLN A 55 8.40 1.67 -8.94
CA GLN A 55 8.98 0.34 -9.11
C GLN A 55 10.46 0.30 -8.74
N LEU A 56 11.24 1.29 -9.18
CA LEU A 56 12.66 1.39 -8.81
C LEU A 56 12.81 1.61 -7.30
N GLY A 57 12.01 2.49 -6.69
CA GLY A 57 12.03 2.74 -5.25
C GLY A 57 11.75 1.47 -4.44
N VAL A 58 10.71 0.71 -4.80
CA VAL A 58 10.40 -0.59 -4.17
C VAL A 58 11.53 -1.60 -4.34
N ARG A 59 12.18 -1.63 -5.51
CA ARG A 59 13.36 -2.48 -5.73
C ARG A 59 14.53 -2.10 -4.81
N LEU A 60 14.86 -0.82 -4.72
CA LEU A 60 15.96 -0.34 -3.87
C LEU A 60 15.68 -0.61 -2.39
N LEU A 61 14.44 -0.40 -1.93
CA LEU A 61 14.01 -0.78 -0.57
C LEU A 61 14.15 -2.29 -0.34
N SER A 62 13.79 -3.12 -1.32
CA SER A 62 13.92 -4.58 -1.22
C SER A 62 15.39 -5.02 -1.11
N GLU A 63 16.30 -4.33 -1.81
CA GLU A 63 17.74 -4.56 -1.69
C GLU A 63 18.23 -4.20 -0.28
N ILE A 64 17.84 -3.03 0.26
CA ILE A 64 18.18 -2.60 1.63
C ILE A 64 17.66 -3.61 2.66
N PHE A 65 16.41 -4.06 2.54
CA PHE A 65 15.81 -5.05 3.44
C PHE A 65 16.62 -6.36 3.52
N ARG A 66 17.22 -6.79 2.39
CA ARG A 66 18.03 -8.02 2.33
C ARG A 66 19.38 -7.84 3.01
N VAL A 67 20.07 -6.73 2.74
CA VAL A 67 21.47 -6.52 3.15
C VAL A 67 21.65 -5.82 4.51
N SER A 68 20.61 -5.15 5.01
CA SER A 68 20.64 -4.38 6.27
C SER A 68 19.62 -4.89 7.29
N PRO A 69 19.93 -5.98 8.03
CA PRO A 69 19.05 -6.54 9.06
C PRO A 69 18.55 -5.51 10.09
N GLU A 70 19.41 -4.56 10.46
CA GLU A 70 19.15 -3.49 11.42
C GLU A 70 18.05 -2.51 10.96
N ARG A 71 17.82 -2.39 9.65
CA ARG A 71 16.78 -1.54 9.06
C ARG A 71 15.51 -2.28 8.65
N ARG A 72 15.45 -3.60 8.82
CA ARG A 72 14.30 -4.40 8.34
C ARG A 72 12.98 -3.90 8.88
N ARG A 73 12.92 -3.50 10.15
CA ARG A 73 11.71 -2.96 10.79
C ARG A 73 11.13 -1.79 10.01
N GLU A 74 11.89 -0.72 9.82
CA GLU A 74 11.44 0.46 9.06
C GLU A 74 11.19 0.10 7.60
N CYS A 75 12.05 -0.72 7.00
CA CYS A 75 11.95 -1.08 5.59
C CYS A 75 10.67 -1.87 5.26
N LEU A 76 10.15 -2.70 6.18
CA LEU A 76 8.85 -3.37 6.03
C LEU A 76 7.73 -2.37 5.78
N PHE A 77 7.68 -1.28 6.54
CA PHE A 77 6.62 -0.28 6.42
C PHE A 77 6.71 0.46 5.07
N TYR A 78 7.91 0.85 4.65
CA TYR A 78 8.12 1.53 3.38
C TYR A 78 7.86 0.62 2.17
N LEU A 79 8.19 -0.67 2.27
CA LEU A 79 7.84 -1.68 1.27
C LEU A 79 6.33 -1.88 1.17
N ALA A 80 5.62 -1.86 2.30
CA ALA A 80 4.16 -1.93 2.30
C ALA A 80 3.53 -0.73 1.60
N LEU A 81 3.99 0.49 1.89
CA LEU A 81 3.52 1.72 1.23
C LEU A 81 3.82 1.73 -0.27
N GLY A 82 5.05 1.37 -0.66
CA GLY A 82 5.42 1.33 -2.09
C GLY A 82 4.60 0.31 -2.88
N ASN A 83 4.35 -0.88 -2.32
CA ASN A 83 3.49 -1.86 -2.95
C ASN A 83 2.01 -1.43 -2.97
N PHE A 84 1.52 -0.77 -1.91
CA PHE A 84 0.16 -0.24 -1.88
C PHE A 84 -0.06 0.79 -3.00
N LYS A 85 0.87 1.72 -3.17
CA LYS A 85 0.81 2.75 -4.23
C LYS A 85 0.87 2.14 -5.64
N LEU A 86 1.65 1.07 -5.82
CA LEU A 86 1.71 0.32 -7.08
C LEU A 86 0.47 -0.52 -7.38
N GLY A 87 -0.49 -0.63 -6.44
CA GLY A 87 -1.66 -1.53 -6.55
C GLY A 87 -1.35 -2.99 -6.22
N ASN A 88 -0.14 -3.30 -5.73
CA ASN A 88 0.27 -4.65 -5.33
C ASN A 88 -0.24 -4.96 -3.91
N TYR A 89 -1.57 -4.96 -3.72
CA TYR A 89 -2.18 -5.03 -2.39
C TYR A 89 -1.84 -6.30 -1.59
N GLY A 90 -1.64 -7.43 -2.26
CA GLY A 90 -1.20 -8.68 -1.61
C GLY A 90 0.18 -8.54 -0.95
N GLU A 91 1.14 -7.97 -1.67
CA GLU A 91 2.48 -7.72 -1.11
C GLU A 91 2.47 -6.60 -0.07
N ALA A 92 1.66 -5.55 -0.28
CA ALA A 92 1.48 -4.49 0.71
C ALA A 92 1.00 -5.06 2.05
N ARG A 93 -0.04 -5.91 2.01
CA ARG A 93 -0.56 -6.61 3.20
C ARG A 93 0.51 -7.49 3.84
N ARG A 94 1.21 -8.31 3.04
CA ARG A 94 2.23 -9.24 3.54
C ARG A 94 3.34 -8.52 4.30
N TYR A 95 3.88 -7.43 3.76
CA TYR A 95 4.92 -6.64 4.45
C TYR A 95 4.39 -5.95 5.70
N ASN A 96 3.17 -5.43 5.65
CA ASN A 96 2.56 -4.74 6.78
C ASN A 96 2.21 -5.69 7.95
N ASP A 97 1.73 -6.89 7.65
CA ASP A 97 1.43 -7.91 8.65
C ASP A 97 2.70 -8.40 9.34
N LEU A 98 3.81 -8.59 8.62
CA LEU A 98 5.12 -8.89 9.22
C LEU A 98 5.61 -7.82 10.19
N LEU A 99 5.23 -6.56 9.98
CA LEU A 99 5.52 -5.48 10.92
C LEU A 99 4.59 -5.54 12.14
N LEU A 100 3.30 -5.77 11.93
CA LEU A 100 2.31 -5.88 13.02
C LEU A 100 2.54 -7.11 13.92
N GLU A 101 3.09 -8.21 13.39
CA GLU A 101 3.53 -9.36 14.19
C GLU A 101 4.58 -8.96 15.22
N LYS A 102 5.46 -8.02 14.87
CA LYS A 102 6.53 -7.52 15.74
C LYS A 102 6.05 -6.36 16.62
N GLU A 103 5.13 -5.56 16.10
CA GLU A 103 4.61 -4.36 16.75
C GLU A 103 3.09 -4.27 16.65
N PRO A 104 2.35 -5.05 17.44
CA PRO A 104 0.90 -5.10 17.35
C PRO A 104 0.21 -3.77 17.63
N ALA A 105 0.84 -2.88 18.39
CA ALA A 105 0.33 -1.57 18.75
C ALA A 105 0.73 -0.44 17.76
N ASN A 106 1.35 -0.79 16.63
CA ASN A 106 1.77 0.20 15.64
C ASN A 106 0.55 0.77 14.90
N LEU A 107 0.21 2.02 15.19
CA LEU A 107 -0.97 2.69 14.64
C LEU A 107 -0.82 2.95 13.13
N GLN A 108 0.36 3.35 12.67
CA GLN A 108 0.63 3.58 11.25
C GLN A 108 0.41 2.30 10.42
N ALA A 109 0.96 1.17 10.90
CA ALA A 109 0.78 -0.13 10.26
C ALA A 109 -0.68 -0.61 10.32
N SER A 110 -1.36 -0.40 11.46
CA SER A 110 -2.79 -0.75 11.59
C SER A 110 -3.66 0.03 10.61
N ASN A 111 -3.42 1.34 10.48
CA ASN A 111 -4.12 2.20 9.53
C ASN A 111 -3.84 1.79 8.08
N LEU A 112 -2.59 1.46 7.74
CA LEU A 112 -2.24 0.97 6.41
C LEU A 112 -2.94 -0.36 6.09
N ARG A 113 -3.07 -1.27 7.06
CA ARG A 113 -3.80 -2.53 6.88
C ARG A 113 -5.25 -2.26 6.47
N GLN A 114 -5.92 -1.34 7.17
CA GLN A 114 -7.28 -0.95 6.87
C GLN A 114 -7.42 -0.34 5.47
N LEU A 115 -6.49 0.54 5.07
CA LEU A 115 -6.48 1.11 3.72
C LEU A 115 -6.31 0.04 2.64
N VAL A 116 -5.45 -0.96 2.88
CA VAL A 116 -5.28 -2.11 1.98
C VAL A 116 -6.58 -2.92 1.88
N ASP A 117 -7.20 -3.25 3.01
CA ASP A 117 -8.46 -4.00 3.06
C ASP A 117 -9.59 -3.26 2.32
N ASP A 118 -9.73 -1.95 2.52
CA ASP A 118 -10.73 -1.11 1.85
C ASP A 118 -10.52 -1.06 0.33
N LYS A 119 -9.27 -0.97 -0.13
CA LYS A 119 -8.94 -0.99 -1.57
C LYS A 119 -9.26 -2.33 -2.21
N VAL A 120 -8.85 -3.43 -1.56
CA VAL A 120 -9.14 -4.80 -2.04
C VAL A 120 -10.64 -5.04 -2.11
N ALA A 121 -11.40 -4.64 -1.07
CA ALA A 121 -12.85 -4.77 -1.06
C ALA A 121 -13.47 -3.96 -2.22
N LYS A 122 -13.08 -2.70 -2.39
CA LYS A 122 -13.60 -1.85 -3.46
C LYS A 122 -13.32 -2.42 -4.86
N GLU A 123 -12.12 -2.91 -5.12
CA GLU A 123 -11.79 -3.53 -6.42
C GLU A 123 -12.49 -4.86 -6.63
N GLY A 124 -12.64 -5.67 -5.58
CA GLY A 124 -13.45 -6.89 -5.61
C GLY A 124 -14.92 -6.62 -5.93
N LEU A 125 -15.52 -5.57 -5.33
CA LEU A 125 -16.87 -5.13 -5.64
C LEU A 125 -17.00 -4.62 -7.09
N MET A 126 -16.02 -3.89 -7.62
CA MET A 126 -16.01 -3.46 -9.02
C MET A 126 -15.95 -4.65 -9.99
N GLY A 127 -15.21 -5.72 -9.65
CA GLY A 127 -15.19 -6.96 -10.42
C GLY A 127 -16.53 -7.72 -10.42
N VAL A 128 -17.27 -7.69 -9.31
CA VAL A 128 -18.62 -8.29 -9.20
C VAL A 128 -19.67 -7.44 -9.93
N ALA A 129 -19.54 -6.11 -9.91
CA ALA A 129 -20.50 -5.18 -10.54
C ALA A 129 -20.51 -5.22 -12.08
N ILE A 130 -19.45 -5.72 -12.72
CA ILE A 130 -19.40 -5.89 -14.18
C ILE A 130 -20.27 -7.08 -14.65
N ILE A 131 -20.70 -7.94 -13.73
CA ILE A 131 -21.61 -9.05 -14.03
C ILE A 131 -23.02 -8.67 -13.55
N SER A 132 -23.72 -7.83 -14.33
CA SER A 132 -25.18 -7.91 -14.59
C SER A 132 -25.81 -6.56 -14.94
N GLY A 133 -26.29 -6.43 -16.18
CA GLY A 133 -27.37 -5.50 -16.54
C GLY A 133 -28.72 -5.86 -15.91
N VAL A 134 -28.74 -6.41 -14.70
CA VAL A 134 -29.96 -6.68 -13.93
C VAL A 134 -29.65 -6.42 -12.46
N ALA A 135 -30.04 -5.25 -11.98
CA ALA A 135 -30.00 -4.93 -10.57
C ALA A 135 -30.91 -5.89 -9.79
N VAL A 136 -30.34 -6.86 -9.08
CA VAL A 136 -31.09 -7.60 -8.06
C VAL A 136 -31.13 -6.72 -6.82
N ALA A 137 -32.20 -5.94 -6.73
CA ALA A 137 -32.58 -5.29 -5.49
C ALA A 137 -32.76 -6.37 -4.42
N ALA A 138 -31.90 -6.38 -3.41
CA ALA A 138 -32.14 -7.11 -2.16
C ALA A 138 -33.25 -6.40 -1.38
N GLY A 139 -34.47 -6.48 -1.92
CA GLY A 139 -35.69 -5.93 -1.35
C GLY A 139 -36.43 -7.02 -0.57
N VAL A 140 -36.56 -6.79 0.73
CA VAL A 140 -37.40 -7.54 1.66
C VAL A 140 -38.84 -7.66 1.11
N VAL A 141 -39.18 -8.78 0.47
CA VAL A 141 -40.58 -9.17 0.18
C VAL A 141 -40.75 -10.68 0.39
N GLY A 142 -40.29 -11.19 1.54
CA GLY A 142 -40.60 -12.54 2.01
C GLY A 142 -41.97 -12.67 2.69
N ALA A 143 -42.74 -11.58 2.85
CA ALA A 143 -43.89 -11.56 3.77
C ALA A 143 -45.28 -11.38 3.11
N PHE A 144 -45.40 -11.17 1.80
CA PHE A 144 -46.70 -10.83 1.18
C PHE A 144 -47.38 -11.91 0.31
N LEU A 145 -46.78 -13.09 0.13
CA LEU A 145 -47.36 -14.16 -0.71
C LEU A 145 -47.97 -15.35 0.06
N VAL A 146 -48.36 -15.18 1.33
CA VAL A 146 -49.08 -16.24 2.11
C VAL A 146 -50.53 -15.85 2.42
N ARG A 147 -51.11 -14.89 1.70
CA ARG A 147 -52.50 -14.48 1.93
C ARG A 147 -53.35 -14.65 0.68
N ASN A 148 -53.56 -15.90 0.25
CA ASN A 148 -54.72 -16.28 -0.58
C ASN A 148 -54.99 -17.80 -0.72
N VAL A 149 -54.71 -18.60 0.33
CA VAL A 149 -55.27 -19.97 0.43
C VAL A 149 -56.23 -20.02 1.60
N LYS A 150 -57.40 -19.40 1.44
CA LYS A 150 -58.61 -19.76 2.18
C LYS A 150 -59.85 -19.40 1.37
N ARG A 151 -60.16 -20.27 0.40
CA ARG A 151 -61.51 -20.49 -0.12
C ARG A 151 -61.80 -21.98 -0.04
N ARG A 152 -62.38 -22.41 1.09
CA ARG A 152 -63.44 -23.40 1.20
C ARG A 152 -64.25 -23.04 2.43
#